data_AF-A0A7X8JP49-F1
#
_entry.id   AF-A0A7X8JP49-F1
#
_cell.length_a   1.000
_cell.length_b   1.000
_cell.length_c   1.000
_cell.angle_alpha   90.00
_cell.angle_beta   90.00
_cell.angle_gamma   90.00
#
_symmetry.space_group_name_H-M   'P 1'
#
loop_
_entity.id
_entity.type
_entity.pdbx_description
1 polymer ?
#
loop_
_entity_poly.entity_id
_entity_poly.type
_entity_poly.pdbx_seq_one_letter_code
_entity_poly.pdbx_strand_id
1 'polypeptide(L)'
;MPNDKIKHSRSKHISNYGGVGSIIETTDNSIIIETFDNWGYSDLNEKLAHYIIKDDRLLQRLKNRFPNLKHLVAIPTDRDSFLHQVRPKANYFPKWFYCTHCNRFASYFEWKNRWRSAGKNLDFFNPPKCANRDCKENHLEQIRFVLTCSNGHIHDLPWEYWNNRLPSDKSNVEETEDEEKNEKQSGPQLDYSKKCCDQQDLIYKISRENTELSGIWIECKNCKKKANLKGIFNFEKKCDGKKYWLGQLNGKFHEEECGISMSPSISVKVKTSNSVYYANTLSSLFIPEMQNPLSSEVRIDIDNMVESAQFT
;
A
#
# COMPACT_ATOMS: atom_id res chain seq x y z
N MET A 1 13.85 -2.50 -0.75
CA MET A 1 12.47 -2.91 -0.41
C MET A 1 12.56 -3.83 0.79
N PRO A 2 11.60 -3.78 1.73
CA PRO A 2 11.65 -4.51 3.01
C PRO A 2 11.27 -6.00 2.89
N ASN A 3 11.77 -6.69 1.85
CA ASN A 3 11.43 -8.10 1.60
C ASN A 3 11.94 -9.03 2.72
N ASP A 4 13.04 -8.65 3.36
CA ASP A 4 13.64 -9.34 4.51
C ASP A 4 12.73 -9.35 5.76
N LYS A 5 11.73 -8.47 5.79
CA LYS A 5 10.74 -8.37 6.88
C LYS A 5 9.60 -9.37 6.73
N ILE A 6 9.45 -9.98 5.56
CA ILE A 6 8.45 -11.01 5.30
C ILE A 6 9.04 -12.38 5.68
N LYS A 7 9.17 -12.64 6.99
CA LYS A 7 9.56 -13.96 7.53
C LYS A 7 8.33 -14.77 7.92
N HIS A 8 7.37 -14.83 7.01
CA HIS A 8 6.09 -15.48 7.23
C HIS A 8 6.09 -16.83 6.53
N SER A 9 5.71 -17.87 7.27
CA SER A 9 5.47 -19.18 6.67
C SER A 9 4.27 -19.13 5.72
N ARG A 10 4.22 -20.11 4.82
CA ARG A 10 3.13 -20.28 3.85
C ARG A 10 1.73 -20.13 4.45
N SER A 11 1.48 -20.65 5.66
CA SER A 11 0.17 -20.57 6.31
C SER A 11 -0.26 -19.13 6.63
N LYS A 12 0.68 -18.24 6.98
CA LYS A 12 0.36 -16.82 7.23
C LYS A 12 -0.02 -16.10 5.94
N HIS A 13 0.59 -16.42 4.80
CA HIS A 13 0.26 -15.81 3.52
C HIS A 13 -1.11 -16.22 2.96
N ILE A 14 -1.60 -17.40 3.33
CA ILE A 14 -2.94 -17.90 2.96
C ILE A 14 -3.99 -17.45 3.99
N SER A 15 -3.57 -16.87 5.12
CA SER A 15 -4.48 -16.35 6.13
C SER A 15 -5.21 -15.08 5.67
N ASN A 16 -6.25 -14.72 6.41
CA ASN A 16 -7.02 -13.50 6.18
C ASN A 16 -6.21 -12.19 6.36
N TYR A 17 -4.93 -12.26 6.73
CA TYR A 17 -4.12 -11.09 7.09
C TYR A 17 -2.76 -11.01 6.37
N GLY A 18 -2.38 -12.02 5.58
CA GLY A 18 -1.04 -12.11 4.99
C GLY A 18 -0.99 -12.22 3.46
N GLY A 19 -2.15 -12.15 2.80
CA GLY A 19 -2.25 -12.23 1.34
C GLY A 19 -1.82 -10.94 0.62
N VAL A 20 -1.87 -10.97 -0.71
CA VAL A 20 -1.61 -9.80 -1.55
C VAL A 20 -2.53 -8.64 -1.16
N GLY A 21 -1.94 -7.44 -1.03
CA GLY A 21 -2.65 -6.24 -0.60
C GLY A 21 -2.87 -6.12 0.90
N SER A 22 -2.52 -7.15 1.69
CA SER A 22 -2.56 -7.03 3.14
C SER A 22 -1.48 -6.09 3.64
N ILE A 23 -1.81 -5.31 4.68
CA ILE A 23 -0.87 -4.44 5.38
C ILE A 23 -0.39 -5.18 6.63
N ILE A 24 0.93 -5.30 6.78
CA ILE A 24 1.58 -5.95 7.90
C ILE A 24 2.39 -4.92 8.66
N GLU A 25 2.12 -4.78 9.95
CA GLU A 25 2.96 -4.01 10.86
C GLU A 25 4.21 -4.83 11.22
N THR A 26 5.37 -4.31 10.89
CA THR A 26 6.66 -4.88 11.29
C THR A 26 7.21 -4.13 12.50
N THR A 27 8.33 -4.58 13.06
CA THR A 27 9.02 -3.86 14.14
C THR A 27 9.49 -2.47 13.72
N ASP A 28 9.74 -2.25 12.43
CA ASP A 28 10.30 -1.00 11.92
C ASP A 28 9.21 -0.10 11.31
N ASN A 29 8.54 -0.56 10.25
CA ASN A 29 7.45 0.18 9.60
C ASN A 29 6.45 -0.78 8.94
N SER A 30 5.26 -0.28 8.60
CA SER A 30 4.25 -1.09 7.90
C SER A 30 4.60 -1.30 6.43
N ILE A 31 4.30 -2.52 5.98
CA ILE A 31 4.51 -2.97 4.61
C ILE A 31 3.19 -3.45 4.02
N ILE A 32 3.03 -3.31 2.72
CA ILE A 32 1.95 -3.94 1.94
C ILE A 32 2.53 -5.07 1.12
N ILE A 33 1.89 -6.24 1.17
CA ILE A 33 2.28 -7.39 0.35
C ILE A 33 1.93 -7.10 -1.11
N GLU A 34 2.91 -7.27 -1.99
CA GLU A 34 2.75 -7.01 -3.41
C GLU A 34 2.14 -8.19 -4.17
N THR A 35 1.63 -7.92 -5.37
CA THR A 35 1.12 -8.93 -6.31
C THR A 35 2.08 -10.09 -6.52
N PHE A 36 1.51 -11.27 -6.73
CA PHE A 36 2.24 -12.51 -7.05
C PHE A 36 3.12 -12.37 -8.29
N ASP A 37 2.77 -11.47 -9.21
CA ASP A 37 3.57 -11.19 -10.42
C ASP A 37 5.00 -10.75 -10.06
N ASN A 38 5.16 -10.05 -8.93
CA ASN A 38 6.48 -9.57 -8.48
C ASN A 38 7.27 -10.65 -7.71
N TRP A 39 6.69 -11.82 -7.41
CA TRP A 39 7.30 -12.82 -6.53
C TRP A 39 8.35 -13.69 -7.23
N GLY A 40 8.52 -13.54 -8.56
CA GLY A 40 9.53 -14.25 -9.36
C GLY A 40 9.01 -15.52 -10.04
N TYR A 41 7.69 -15.78 -10.01
CA TYR A 41 7.11 -16.94 -10.70
C TYR A 41 7.25 -16.86 -12.22
N SER A 42 7.27 -15.65 -12.80
CA SER A 42 7.48 -15.41 -14.23
C SER A 42 8.81 -15.97 -14.74
N ASP A 43 9.80 -16.07 -13.87
CA ASP A 43 11.18 -16.41 -14.24
C ASP A 43 11.42 -17.93 -14.21
N LEU A 44 10.40 -18.72 -13.84
CA LEU A 44 10.53 -20.15 -13.63
C LEU A 44 10.45 -21.00 -14.90
N ASN A 45 9.88 -20.50 -16.00
CA ASN A 45 9.60 -21.28 -17.21
C ASN A 45 8.99 -22.66 -16.84
N GLU A 46 9.54 -23.77 -17.36
CA GLU A 46 9.11 -25.15 -17.06
C GLU A 46 9.11 -25.49 -15.56
N LYS A 47 9.95 -24.82 -14.75
CA LYS A 47 9.99 -25.07 -13.30
C LYS A 47 8.71 -24.62 -12.59
N LEU A 48 7.87 -23.80 -13.23
CA LEU A 48 6.57 -23.41 -12.71
C LEU A 48 5.69 -24.63 -12.37
N ALA A 49 5.84 -25.74 -13.10
CA ALA A 49 5.13 -27.00 -12.86
C ALA A 49 5.21 -27.48 -11.39
N HIS A 50 6.35 -27.27 -10.73
CA HIS A 50 6.58 -27.65 -9.33
C HIS A 50 5.70 -26.86 -8.35
N TYR A 51 5.23 -25.69 -8.74
CA TYR A 51 4.40 -24.82 -7.93
C TYR A 51 2.92 -24.96 -8.23
N ILE A 52 2.53 -25.69 -9.28
CA ILE A 52 1.13 -25.86 -9.64
C ILE A 52 0.41 -26.74 -8.60
N ILE A 53 -0.66 -26.19 -8.03
CA ILE A 53 -1.61 -26.94 -7.21
C ILE A 53 -2.63 -27.58 -8.14
N LYS A 54 -2.65 -28.91 -8.16
CA LYS A 54 -3.67 -29.68 -8.85
C LYS A 54 -4.92 -29.77 -7.98
N ASP A 55 -5.89 -28.90 -8.24
CA ASP A 55 -7.27 -29.01 -7.73
C ASP A 55 -8.22 -28.54 -8.83
N ASP A 56 -8.61 -29.46 -9.70
CA ASP A 56 -9.44 -29.17 -10.88
C ASP A 56 -10.83 -28.66 -10.47
N ARG A 57 -11.36 -29.14 -9.35
CA ARG A 57 -12.65 -28.69 -8.82
C ARG A 57 -12.59 -27.23 -8.37
N LEU A 58 -11.57 -26.86 -7.60
CA LEU A 58 -11.38 -25.47 -7.16
C LEU A 58 -11.08 -24.56 -8.36
N LEU A 59 -10.23 -25.01 -9.28
CA LEU A 59 -9.89 -24.27 -10.50
C LEU A 59 -11.14 -23.97 -11.34
N GLN A 60 -11.97 -24.98 -11.62
CA GLN A 60 -13.21 -24.79 -12.39
C GLN A 60 -14.20 -23.87 -11.67
N ARG A 61 -14.33 -24.00 -10.34
CA ARG A 61 -15.18 -23.09 -9.57
C ARG A 61 -14.69 -21.64 -9.66
N LEU A 62 -13.38 -21.42 -9.62
CA LEU A 62 -12.78 -20.09 -9.72
C LEU A 62 -12.87 -19.50 -11.13
N LYS A 63 -12.82 -20.34 -12.19
CA LYS A 63 -12.99 -19.90 -13.58
C LYS A 63 -14.33 -19.18 -13.83
N ASN A 64 -15.38 -19.52 -13.09
CA ASN A 64 -16.66 -18.79 -13.16
C ASN A 64 -16.52 -17.30 -12.80
N ARG A 65 -15.55 -16.95 -11.94
CA ARG A 65 -15.25 -15.56 -11.55
C ARG A 65 -14.04 -14.99 -12.28
N PHE A 66 -13.09 -15.84 -12.64
CA PHE A 66 -11.84 -15.48 -13.28
C PHE A 66 -11.68 -16.30 -14.57
N PRO A 67 -12.34 -15.90 -15.69
CA PRO A 67 -12.40 -16.71 -16.91
C PRO A 67 -11.03 -17.07 -17.48
N ASN A 68 -10.04 -16.20 -17.28
CA ASN A 68 -8.67 -16.36 -17.76
C ASN A 68 -7.76 -17.15 -16.79
N LEU A 69 -8.28 -17.65 -15.67
CA LEU A 69 -7.49 -18.40 -14.69
C LEU A 69 -7.10 -19.77 -15.25
N LYS A 70 -5.80 -20.01 -15.44
CA LYS A 70 -5.29 -21.29 -15.98
C LYS A 70 -4.86 -22.27 -14.89
N HIS A 71 -4.09 -21.78 -13.93
CA HIS A 71 -3.47 -22.59 -12.89
C HIS A 71 -3.64 -21.96 -11.51
N LEU A 72 -3.62 -22.81 -10.49
CA LEU A 72 -3.46 -22.42 -9.11
C LEU A 72 -2.00 -22.60 -8.74
N VAL A 73 -1.38 -21.60 -8.12
CA VAL A 73 0.05 -21.62 -7.77
C VAL A 73 0.20 -21.64 -6.25
N ALA A 74 1.08 -22.50 -5.76
CA ALA A 74 1.42 -22.59 -4.35
C ALA A 74 2.29 -21.41 -3.93
N ILE A 75 1.93 -20.81 -2.79
CA ILE A 75 2.78 -19.87 -2.05
C ILE A 75 4.16 -20.50 -1.82
N PRO A 76 5.26 -19.77 -2.06
CA PRO A 76 6.59 -20.33 -2.00
C PRO A 76 6.98 -20.56 -0.54
N THR A 77 7.88 -21.51 -0.32
CA THR A 77 8.51 -21.81 0.95
C THR A 77 9.85 -21.08 1.06
N ASP A 78 10.45 -21.07 2.26
CA ASP A 78 11.79 -20.51 2.44
C ASP A 78 12.83 -21.18 1.53
N ARG A 79 12.68 -22.49 1.27
CA ARG A 79 13.55 -23.25 0.36
C ARG A 79 13.48 -22.71 -1.08
N ASP A 80 12.28 -22.33 -1.54
CA ASP A 80 12.05 -21.80 -2.88
C ASP A 80 12.77 -20.45 -3.09
N SER A 81 12.82 -19.63 -2.05
CA SER A 81 13.58 -18.37 -2.06
C SER A 81 15.07 -18.60 -2.31
N PHE A 82 15.66 -19.66 -1.76
CA PHE A 82 17.09 -19.97 -1.95
C PHE A 82 17.37 -20.60 -3.31
N LEU A 83 16.53 -21.54 -3.75
CA LEU A 83 16.80 -22.33 -4.96
C LEU A 83 16.38 -21.64 -6.25
N HIS A 84 15.26 -20.90 -6.20
CA HIS A 84 14.58 -20.40 -7.38
C HIS A 84 14.34 -18.89 -7.35
N GLN A 85 14.79 -18.20 -6.29
CA GLN A 85 14.57 -16.77 -6.07
C GLN A 85 13.09 -16.37 -5.99
N VAL A 86 12.19 -17.34 -5.83
CA VAL A 86 10.75 -17.14 -5.69
C VAL A 86 10.45 -16.82 -4.24
N ARG A 87 9.94 -15.62 -3.98
CA ARG A 87 9.62 -15.17 -2.62
C ARG A 87 8.60 -14.05 -2.60
N PRO A 88 7.82 -13.92 -1.52
CA PRO A 88 6.94 -12.78 -1.34
C PRO A 88 7.70 -11.46 -1.48
N LYS A 89 7.07 -10.50 -2.16
CA LYS A 89 7.55 -9.12 -2.22
C LYS A 89 6.64 -8.22 -1.40
N ALA A 90 7.23 -7.19 -0.84
CA ALA A 90 6.48 -6.14 -0.18
C ALA A 90 7.16 -4.79 -0.35
N ASN A 91 6.33 -3.78 -0.18
CA ASN A 91 6.71 -2.39 -0.23
C ASN A 91 6.24 -1.69 1.02
N TYR A 92 6.95 -0.65 1.46
CA TYR A 92 6.45 0.20 2.54
C TYR A 92 5.11 0.82 2.15
N PHE A 93 4.13 0.82 3.05
CA PHE A 93 2.88 1.54 2.87
C PHE A 93 2.30 1.86 4.24
N PRO A 94 1.82 3.10 4.52
CA PRO A 94 1.80 4.35 3.73
C PRO A 94 3.14 4.78 3.13
N LYS A 95 3.16 5.62 2.07
CA LYS A 95 4.42 6.14 1.51
C LYS A 95 4.90 7.44 2.14
N TRP A 96 4.29 7.90 3.23
CA TRP A 96 4.67 9.12 3.92
C TRP A 96 5.29 8.87 5.29
N PHE A 97 6.38 9.58 5.56
CA PHE A 97 7.24 9.39 6.72
C PHE A 97 7.68 10.73 7.31
N TYR A 98 7.92 10.76 8.62
CA TYR A 98 8.54 11.88 9.30
C TYR A 98 9.70 11.45 10.19
N CYS A 99 10.63 12.37 10.43
CA CYS A 99 11.72 12.16 11.38
C CYS A 99 11.35 12.77 12.73
N THR A 100 11.45 12.00 13.82
CA THR A 100 11.13 12.47 15.18
C THR A 100 12.13 13.49 15.74
N HIS A 101 13.31 13.64 15.14
CA HIS A 101 14.30 14.63 15.56
C HIS A 101 14.14 15.98 14.84
N CYS A 102 14.15 16.00 13.50
CA CYS A 102 14.06 17.25 12.74
C CYS A 102 12.63 17.63 12.30
N ASN A 103 11.66 16.77 12.62
CA ASN A 103 10.25 16.87 12.24
C ASN A 103 9.97 16.91 10.74
N ARG A 104 10.97 16.80 9.86
CA ARG A 104 10.76 16.79 8.42
C ARG A 104 9.74 15.71 8.06
N PHE A 105 8.79 16.05 7.20
CA PHE A 105 7.73 15.18 6.70
C PHE A 105 7.80 15.12 5.19
N ALA A 106 7.95 13.92 4.65
CA ALA A 106 8.15 13.73 3.22
C ALA A 106 7.74 12.32 2.77
N SER A 107 7.58 12.18 1.45
CA SER A 107 7.36 10.87 0.85
C SER A 107 8.59 9.98 0.96
N TYR A 108 8.39 8.66 0.93
CA TYR A 108 9.44 7.65 0.90
C TYR A 108 10.43 7.89 -0.24
N PHE A 109 9.94 8.30 -1.41
CA PHE A 109 10.77 8.61 -2.57
C PHE A 109 11.68 9.80 -2.31
N GLU A 110 11.16 10.88 -1.72
CA GLU A 110 11.97 12.05 -1.36
C GLU A 110 13.03 11.67 -0.31
N TRP A 111 12.66 10.90 0.72
CA TRP A 111 13.60 10.42 1.73
C TRP A 111 14.74 9.60 1.11
N LYS A 112 14.40 8.65 0.23
CA LYS A 112 15.36 7.83 -0.50
C LYS A 112 16.30 8.67 -1.37
N ASN A 113 15.77 9.70 -2.05
CA ASN A 113 16.58 10.60 -2.85
C ASN A 113 17.53 11.44 -1.98
N ARG A 114 17.06 11.98 -0.86
CA ARG A 114 17.91 12.72 0.09
C ARG A 114 19.03 11.86 0.65
N TRP A 115 18.75 10.60 0.97
CA TRP A 115 19.75 9.63 1.41
C TRP A 115 20.85 9.43 0.36
N ARG A 116 20.44 9.20 -0.90
CA ARG A 116 21.36 9.09 -2.03
C ARG A 116 22.17 10.37 -2.26
N SER A 117 21.52 11.53 -2.26
CA SER A 117 22.18 12.83 -2.46
C SER A 117 23.16 13.18 -1.35
N ALA A 118 22.98 12.62 -0.14
CA ALA A 118 23.94 12.73 0.96
C ALA A 118 25.16 11.78 0.81
N GLY A 119 25.30 11.08 -0.33
CA GLY A 119 26.41 10.17 -0.60
C GLY A 119 26.34 8.84 0.18
N LYS A 120 25.19 8.51 0.78
CA LYS A 120 25.03 7.30 1.59
C LYS A 120 24.63 6.10 0.76
N ASN A 121 25.17 4.92 1.08
CA ASN A 121 24.77 3.68 0.41
C ASN A 121 23.30 3.35 0.71
N LEU A 122 22.51 3.14 -0.34
CA LEU A 122 21.08 2.80 -0.27
C LEU A 122 20.79 1.48 0.44
N ASP A 123 21.75 0.56 0.53
CA ASP A 123 21.59 -0.70 1.27
C ASP A 123 21.30 -0.45 2.76
N PHE A 124 21.82 0.64 3.32
CA PHE A 124 21.61 1.02 4.72
C PHE A 124 20.37 1.90 4.94
N PHE A 125 19.62 2.22 3.88
CA PHE A 125 18.37 2.98 3.97
C PHE A 125 17.18 2.11 4.41
N ASN A 126 17.36 0.80 4.59
CA ASN A 126 16.32 -0.10 5.11
C ASN A 126 16.68 -0.49 6.56
N PRO A 127 15.84 -0.17 7.57
CA PRO A 127 14.61 0.63 7.48
C PRO A 127 14.88 2.10 7.14
N PRO A 128 13.89 2.86 6.62
CA PRO A 128 14.00 4.27 6.24
C PRO A 128 14.64 5.13 7.33
N LYS A 129 15.64 5.92 6.94
CA LYS A 129 16.43 6.76 7.87
C LYS A 129 16.55 8.20 7.41
N CYS A 130 16.72 9.10 8.37
CA CYS A 130 16.99 10.50 8.09
C CYS A 130 18.45 10.71 7.66
N ALA A 131 18.66 11.32 6.50
CA ALA A 131 20.00 11.64 6.02
C ALA A 131 20.63 12.89 6.69
N ASN A 132 19.84 13.68 7.42
CA ASN A 132 20.33 14.88 8.09
C ASN A 132 21.37 14.52 9.17
N ARG A 133 22.51 15.24 9.17
CA ARG A 133 23.64 15.01 10.07
C ARG A 133 23.22 15.08 11.54
N ASP A 134 22.41 16.06 11.89
CA ASP A 134 21.95 16.28 13.28
C ASP A 134 21.03 15.16 13.76
N CYS A 135 20.40 14.43 12.82
CA CYS A 135 19.51 13.32 13.14
C CYS A 135 20.23 12.00 13.32
N LYS A 136 21.56 11.92 13.11
CA LYS A 136 22.37 10.71 13.33
C LYS A 136 21.75 9.44 12.74
N GLU A 137 21.21 9.54 11.53
CA GLU A 137 20.55 8.41 10.84
C GLU A 137 19.34 7.82 11.57
N ASN A 138 18.63 8.62 12.36
CA ASN A 138 17.42 8.20 13.07
C ASN A 138 16.41 7.54 12.12
N HIS A 139 15.82 6.43 12.59
CA HIS A 139 14.75 5.74 11.89
C HIS A 139 13.55 6.68 11.68
N LEU A 140 12.90 6.57 10.53
CA LEU A 140 11.76 7.39 10.21
C LEU A 140 10.47 6.71 10.69
N GLU A 141 9.58 7.53 11.24
CA GLU A 141 8.24 7.12 11.61
C GLU A 141 7.31 7.25 10.41
N GLN A 142 6.47 6.25 10.21
CA GLN A 142 5.53 6.23 9.10
C GLN A 142 4.18 6.76 9.53
N ILE A 143 3.50 7.49 8.64
CA ILE A 143 2.16 7.98 8.93
C ILE A 143 1.18 6.81 9.13
N ARG A 144 0.09 7.07 9.86
CA ARG A 144 -0.89 6.06 10.28
C ARG A 144 -2.21 6.14 9.53
N PHE A 145 -2.44 7.17 8.73
CA PHE A 145 -3.72 7.38 8.04
C PHE A 145 -3.61 7.07 6.55
N VAL A 146 -4.62 6.37 6.03
CA VAL A 146 -4.77 5.94 4.65
C VAL A 146 -6.19 6.23 4.17
N LEU A 147 -6.37 6.31 2.87
CA LEU A 147 -7.67 6.38 2.23
C LEU A 147 -8.07 5.01 1.71
N THR A 148 -9.35 4.64 1.83
CA THR A 148 -9.91 3.41 1.27
C THR A 148 -11.24 3.67 0.55
N CYS A 149 -11.45 3.03 -0.59
CA CYS A 149 -12.72 3.10 -1.34
C CYS A 149 -13.47 1.77 -1.29
N SER A 150 -14.78 1.78 -1.57
CA SER A 150 -15.60 0.56 -1.62
C SER A 150 -15.22 -0.41 -2.74
N ASN A 151 -14.53 0.06 -3.78
CA ASN A 151 -13.97 -0.77 -4.85
C ASN A 151 -12.58 -1.36 -4.52
N GLY A 152 -12.10 -1.18 -3.28
CA GLY A 152 -10.90 -1.85 -2.78
C GLY A 152 -9.58 -1.13 -3.04
N HIS A 153 -9.60 0.10 -3.56
CA HIS A 153 -8.38 0.92 -3.67
C HIS A 153 -7.97 1.45 -2.29
N ILE A 154 -6.65 1.51 -2.06
CA ILE A 154 -6.05 1.99 -0.82
C ILE A 154 -4.98 3.02 -1.19
N HIS A 155 -5.06 4.25 -0.67
CA HIS A 155 -4.16 5.36 -1.02
C HIS A 155 -3.56 6.05 0.20
N ASP A 156 -2.44 6.74 -0.02
CA ASP A 156 -2.02 7.81 0.88
C ASP A 156 -2.98 9.00 0.79
N LEU A 157 -3.17 9.71 1.90
CA LEU A 157 -3.76 11.05 1.85
C LEU A 157 -2.88 11.98 1.00
N PRO A 158 -3.46 13.03 0.39
CA PRO A 158 -2.73 14.04 -0.40
C PRO A 158 -1.90 14.97 0.51
N TRP A 159 -0.96 14.40 1.26
CA TRP A 159 -0.18 15.07 2.29
C TRP A 159 0.61 16.28 1.78
N GLU A 160 1.03 16.28 0.52
CA GLU A 160 1.71 17.41 -0.12
C GLU A 160 0.83 18.66 -0.28
N TYR A 161 -0.49 18.50 -0.21
CA TYR A 161 -1.47 19.61 -0.23
C TYR A 161 -2.10 19.85 1.13
N TRP A 162 -1.79 19.03 2.15
CA TRP A 162 -2.53 19.03 3.41
C TRP A 162 -2.52 20.38 4.14
N ASN A 163 -1.38 21.08 4.10
CA ASN A 163 -1.22 22.40 4.70
C ASN A 163 -1.75 23.55 3.82
N ASN A 164 -2.36 23.25 2.67
CA ASN A 164 -2.97 24.22 1.76
C ASN A 164 -4.49 24.02 1.77
N ARG A 165 -5.16 24.66 2.73
CA ARG A 165 -6.63 24.64 2.82
C ARG A 165 -7.26 25.67 1.89
N LEU A 166 -8.50 25.42 1.47
CA LEU A 166 -9.33 26.43 0.82
C LEU A 166 -9.67 27.57 1.81
N PRO A 167 -9.88 28.82 1.34
CA PRO A 167 -10.29 29.93 2.22
C PRO A 167 -11.61 29.70 2.96
N SER A 168 -12.50 28.87 2.39
CA SER A 168 -13.77 28.47 2.99
C SER A 168 -13.62 27.40 4.09
N ASP A 169 -12.45 26.79 4.22
CA ASP A 169 -12.22 25.70 5.18
C ASP A 169 -12.15 26.25 6.61
N LYS A 170 -13.10 25.82 7.45
CA LYS A 170 -13.13 26.13 8.89
C LYS A 170 -12.61 24.98 9.77
N SER A 171 -12.17 23.86 9.16
CA SER A 171 -11.78 22.64 9.89
C SER A 171 -10.58 22.83 10.83
N ASN A 172 -9.71 23.80 10.51
CA ASN A 172 -8.51 24.12 11.28
C ASN A 172 -8.76 25.02 12.50
N VAL A 173 -9.96 25.58 12.68
CA VAL A 173 -10.27 26.56 13.72
C VAL A 173 -10.72 25.87 15.01
N GLU A 174 -10.27 26.38 16.16
CA GLU A 174 -10.81 25.98 17.46
C GLU A 174 -12.24 26.51 17.58
N GLU A 175 -13.18 25.64 17.93
CA GLU A 175 -14.58 26.04 18.07
C GLU A 175 -14.67 27.10 19.17
N THR A 176 -15.07 28.32 18.81
CA THR A 176 -15.52 29.31 19.80
C THR A 176 -16.86 28.82 20.35
N GLU A 177 -17.11 29.03 21.65
CA GLU A 177 -18.27 28.50 22.38
C GLU A 177 -19.65 28.88 21.79
N ASP A 178 -19.69 29.80 20.81
CA ASP A 178 -20.89 30.37 20.20
C ASP A 178 -21.30 29.76 18.83
N GLU A 179 -20.62 28.75 18.30
CA GLU A 179 -21.02 28.16 16.99
C GLU A 179 -22.16 27.13 17.13
N GLU A 180 -23.29 27.40 16.46
CA GLU A 180 -24.49 26.56 16.42
C GLU A 180 -24.17 25.12 15.99
N LYS A 181 -24.43 24.16 16.89
CA LYS A 181 -24.13 22.71 16.76
C LYS A 181 -24.93 21.95 15.68
N ASN A 182 -25.56 22.63 14.73
CA ASN A 182 -26.53 22.03 13.81
C ASN A 182 -26.03 21.83 12.36
N GLU A 183 -24.85 22.32 11.99
CA GLU A 183 -24.25 21.98 10.70
C GLU A 183 -23.35 20.73 10.80
N LYS A 184 -23.53 19.77 9.87
CA LYS A 184 -22.60 18.64 9.73
C LYS A 184 -21.19 19.20 9.56
N GLN A 185 -20.29 18.89 10.50
CA GLN A 185 -18.88 19.27 10.39
C GLN A 185 -18.29 18.70 9.11
N SER A 186 -18.17 19.56 8.08
CA SER A 186 -17.44 19.25 6.86
C SER A 186 -16.00 18.91 7.23
N GLY A 187 -15.48 17.81 6.69
CA GLY A 187 -14.06 17.52 6.83
C GLY A 187 -13.19 18.54 6.09
N PRO A 188 -11.87 18.41 6.24
CA PRO A 188 -10.94 19.39 5.70
C PRO A 188 -11.00 19.54 4.18
N GLN A 189 -11.06 20.77 3.70
CA GLN A 189 -11.14 21.10 2.29
C GLN A 189 -9.80 21.62 1.76
N LEU A 190 -9.21 20.89 0.81
CA LEU A 190 -7.88 21.16 0.26
C LEU A 190 -7.94 21.95 -1.04
N ASP A 191 -6.98 22.86 -1.20
CA ASP A 191 -6.68 23.50 -2.48
C ASP A 191 -5.62 22.68 -3.23
N TYR A 192 -6.05 22.00 -4.30
CA TYR A 192 -5.22 21.18 -5.18
C TYR A 192 -4.60 21.94 -6.35
N SER A 193 -4.87 23.25 -6.50
CA SER A 193 -4.37 24.03 -7.64
C SER A 193 -2.84 24.10 -7.67
N LYS A 194 -2.21 24.17 -6.49
CA LYS A 194 -0.76 24.15 -6.31
C LYS A 194 -0.38 23.74 -4.90
N LYS A 195 0.90 23.37 -4.73
CA LYS A 195 1.52 23.23 -3.41
C LYS A 195 1.53 24.57 -2.68
N CYS A 196 1.78 24.53 -1.38
CA CYS A 196 1.81 25.74 -0.55
C CYS A 196 2.87 26.78 -1.01
N CYS A 197 3.97 26.35 -1.64
CA CYS A 197 5.01 27.16 -2.29
C CYS A 197 5.93 26.27 -3.17
N ASP A 198 6.81 26.90 -3.98
CA ASP A 198 7.71 26.19 -4.92
C ASP A 198 8.74 25.31 -4.20
N GLN A 199 9.37 25.85 -3.16
CA GLN A 199 10.31 25.12 -2.30
C GLN A 199 9.57 24.61 -1.05
N GLN A 200 8.63 23.69 -1.23
CA GLN A 200 7.88 23.13 -0.10
C GLN A 200 8.81 22.34 0.84
N ASP A 201 8.76 22.65 2.13
CA ASP A 201 9.49 21.93 3.18
C ASP A 201 8.56 21.61 4.35
N LEU A 202 7.85 20.48 4.25
CA LEU A 202 6.86 20.07 5.24
C LEU A 202 7.52 19.51 6.50
N ILE A 203 6.92 19.82 7.65
CA ILE A 203 7.23 19.27 8.96
C ILE A 203 5.97 18.74 9.63
N TYR A 204 6.11 17.63 10.36
CA TYR A 204 5.09 16.97 11.15
C TYR A 204 5.41 17.21 12.63
N LYS A 205 4.60 18.03 13.31
CA LYS A 205 4.76 18.39 14.73
C LYS A 205 3.63 17.80 15.54
N ILE A 206 3.98 17.17 16.66
CA ILE A 206 3.01 16.63 17.62
C ILE A 206 3.09 17.50 18.88
N SER A 207 1.96 18.05 19.31
CA SER A 207 1.87 18.82 20.56
C SER A 207 2.11 17.91 21.77
N ARG A 208 2.75 18.47 22.81
CA ARG A 208 2.91 17.78 24.10
C ARG A 208 1.71 17.98 25.02
N GLU A 209 0.93 19.03 24.79
CA GLU A 209 -0.19 19.44 25.64
C GLU A 209 -1.53 18.94 25.09
N ASN A 210 -1.65 18.89 23.76
CA ASN A 210 -2.84 18.39 23.07
C ASN A 210 -2.53 17.04 22.41
N THR A 211 -3.10 15.97 22.97
CA THR A 211 -2.91 14.59 22.50
C THR A 211 -3.91 14.19 21.41
N GLU A 212 -4.88 15.04 21.09
CA GLU A 212 -5.84 14.81 20.02
C GLU A 212 -5.25 15.07 18.64
N LEU A 213 -6.03 14.77 17.59
CA LEU A 213 -5.64 15.04 16.20
C LEU A 213 -5.49 16.55 15.91
N SER A 214 -6.19 17.40 16.66
CA SER A 214 -6.02 18.87 16.64
C SER A 214 -4.63 19.30 17.13
N GLY A 215 -3.96 18.48 17.95
CA GLY A 215 -2.59 18.68 18.42
C GLY A 215 -1.50 18.29 17.42
N ILE A 216 -1.85 17.67 16.30
CA ILE A 216 -0.89 17.26 15.27
C ILE A 216 -0.94 18.24 14.11
N TRP A 217 0.21 18.87 13.80
CA TRP A 217 0.34 19.92 12.80
C TRP A 217 1.25 19.52 11.66
N ILE A 218 0.81 19.78 10.43
CA ILE A 218 1.64 19.78 9.23
C ILE A 218 1.88 21.24 8.84
N GLU A 219 3.13 21.68 8.92
CA GLU A 219 3.55 23.06 8.65
C GLU A 219 4.63 23.06 7.56
N CYS A 220 4.66 24.09 6.71
CA CYS A 220 5.79 24.32 5.82
C CYS A 220 6.78 25.30 6.44
N LYS A 221 8.06 24.91 6.56
CA LYS A 221 9.13 25.78 7.10
C LYS A 221 9.31 27.07 6.30
N ASN A 222 9.16 27.00 4.99
CA ASN A 222 9.47 28.11 4.07
C ASN A 222 8.33 29.15 3.97
N CYS A 223 7.09 28.73 3.72
CA CYS A 223 5.95 29.67 3.58
C CYS A 223 5.05 29.78 4.82
N LYS A 224 5.34 29.05 5.91
CA LYS A 224 4.61 29.05 7.19
C LYS A 224 3.14 28.61 7.15
N LYS A 225 2.58 28.29 5.98
CA LYS A 225 1.26 27.64 5.88
C LYS A 225 1.24 26.35 6.69
N LYS A 226 0.22 26.18 7.52
CA LYS A 226 0.05 25.04 8.43
C LYS A 226 -1.41 24.60 8.52
N ALA A 227 -1.63 23.32 8.77
CA ALA A 227 -2.93 22.74 9.06
C ALA A 227 -2.80 21.60 10.06
N ASN A 228 -3.80 21.40 10.93
CA ASN A 228 -3.81 20.28 11.86
C ASN A 228 -4.54 19.05 11.27
N LEU A 229 -4.69 17.98 12.06
CA LEU A 229 -5.45 16.78 11.65
C LEU A 229 -6.88 16.75 12.20
N LYS A 230 -7.43 17.85 12.72
CA LYS A 230 -8.83 17.92 13.16
C LYS A 230 -9.75 17.55 11.99
N GLY A 231 -10.74 16.71 12.25
CA GLY A 231 -11.71 16.27 11.25
C GLY A 231 -11.13 15.39 10.13
N ILE A 232 -9.90 14.87 10.24
CA ILE A 232 -9.27 14.04 9.18
C ILE A 232 -10.14 12.86 8.73
N PHE A 233 -10.94 12.26 9.62
CA PHE A 233 -11.83 11.15 9.27
C PHE A 233 -13.03 11.55 8.40
N ASN A 234 -13.38 12.82 8.37
CA ASN A 234 -14.42 13.39 7.51
C ASN A 234 -13.85 13.91 6.19
N PHE A 235 -12.55 13.73 5.94
CA PHE A 235 -11.93 14.14 4.68
C PHE A 235 -12.48 13.33 3.51
N GLU A 236 -12.95 14.03 2.48
CA GLU A 236 -13.60 13.46 1.31
C GLU A 236 -12.88 13.86 0.02
N LYS A 237 -12.75 12.91 -0.91
CA LYS A 237 -12.33 13.18 -2.29
C LYS A 237 -12.83 12.09 -3.24
N LYS A 238 -12.70 12.35 -4.54
CA LYS A 238 -12.84 11.32 -5.57
C LYS A 238 -11.68 10.33 -5.46
N CYS A 239 -11.96 9.04 -5.65
CA CYS A 239 -10.97 7.97 -5.66
C CYS A 239 -10.06 8.09 -6.89
N ASP A 240 -8.74 8.05 -6.69
CA ASP A 240 -7.75 8.11 -7.78
C ASP A 240 -7.55 6.74 -8.48
N GLY A 241 -8.14 5.66 -7.96
CA GLY A 241 -8.01 4.32 -8.56
C GLY A 241 -6.62 3.66 -8.47
N LYS A 242 -5.69 4.22 -7.68
CA LYS A 242 -4.34 3.63 -7.48
C LYS A 242 -4.40 2.27 -6.77
N LYS A 243 -3.50 1.37 -7.17
CA LYS A 243 -3.30 0.03 -6.62
C LYS A 243 -1.91 -0.14 -6.04
N TYR A 244 -1.71 0.27 -4.79
CA TYR A 244 -0.38 0.27 -4.15
C TYR A 244 0.22 -1.14 -4.02
N TRP A 245 -0.61 -2.19 -3.95
CA TRP A 245 -0.18 -3.58 -3.88
C TRP A 245 0.36 -4.12 -5.22
N LEU A 246 0.15 -3.45 -6.36
CA LEU A 246 0.79 -3.83 -7.61
C LEU A 246 2.24 -3.35 -7.69
N GLY A 247 2.72 -2.60 -6.69
CA GLY A 247 4.05 -1.99 -6.71
C GLY A 247 4.12 -0.81 -7.69
N GLN A 248 5.35 -0.38 -7.99
CA GLN A 248 5.61 0.70 -8.94
C GLN A 248 6.28 0.15 -10.19
N LEU A 249 5.74 0.51 -11.35
CA LEU A 249 6.38 0.30 -12.65
C LEU A 249 6.92 1.65 -13.13
N ASN A 250 8.22 1.71 -13.42
CA ASN A 250 8.90 2.96 -13.84
C ASN A 250 8.65 4.15 -12.91
N GLY A 251 8.53 3.90 -11.60
CA GLY A 251 8.28 4.92 -10.57
C GLY A 251 6.84 5.39 -10.45
N LYS A 252 5.90 4.84 -11.22
CA LYS A 252 4.45 5.13 -11.13
C LYS A 252 3.69 3.93 -10.60
N PHE A 253 2.66 4.18 -9.82
CA PHE A 253 1.73 3.13 -9.40
C PHE A 253 0.75 2.81 -10.51
N HIS A 254 0.25 1.58 -10.51
CA HIS A 254 -0.86 1.20 -11.35
C HIS A 254 -2.13 1.96 -10.92
N GLU A 255 -2.84 2.47 -11.91
CA GLU A 255 -4.08 3.25 -11.76
C GLU A 255 -5.12 2.67 -12.71
N GLU A 256 -6.37 2.61 -12.26
CA GLU A 256 -7.51 2.26 -13.10
C GLU A 256 -8.68 3.21 -12.83
N GLU A 257 -9.66 3.24 -13.72
CA GLU A 257 -10.89 3.95 -13.42
C GLU A 257 -11.62 3.27 -12.27
N CYS A 258 -11.83 4.00 -11.17
CA CYS A 258 -12.49 3.45 -9.99
C CYS A 258 -13.93 3.01 -10.30
N GLY A 259 -14.64 3.71 -11.18
CA GLY A 259 -16.03 3.40 -11.54
C GLY A 259 -17.09 3.84 -10.49
N ILE A 260 -16.69 4.37 -9.33
CA ILE A 260 -17.62 4.97 -8.36
C ILE A 260 -18.02 6.38 -8.84
N SER A 261 -19.31 6.55 -9.14
CA SER A 261 -19.91 7.82 -9.55
C SER A 261 -20.43 8.67 -8.38
N MET A 262 -20.71 8.06 -7.22
CA MET A 262 -21.21 8.76 -6.03
C MET A 262 -20.08 9.33 -5.17
N SER A 263 -20.25 10.56 -4.70
CA SER A 263 -19.33 11.23 -3.77
C SER A 263 -19.91 11.26 -2.35
N PRO A 264 -19.08 11.04 -1.30
CA PRO A 264 -17.66 10.69 -1.36
C PRO A 264 -17.42 9.23 -1.73
N SER A 265 -16.45 9.00 -2.61
CA SER A 265 -16.08 7.64 -3.03
C SER A 265 -15.00 6.99 -2.15
N ILE A 266 -14.43 7.73 -1.20
CA ILE A 266 -13.29 7.29 -0.38
C ILE A 266 -13.45 7.77 1.07
N SER A 267 -12.90 7.01 2.02
CA SER A 267 -12.92 7.32 3.46
C SER A 267 -11.51 7.21 4.05
N VAL A 268 -11.20 8.02 5.08
CA VAL A 268 -9.94 7.88 5.82
C VAL A 268 -10.05 6.78 6.87
N LYS A 269 -9.03 5.93 6.95
CA LYS A 269 -8.87 4.88 7.95
C LYS A 269 -7.48 4.95 8.59
N VAL A 270 -7.37 4.39 9.79
CA VAL A 270 -6.05 4.07 10.36
C VAL A 270 -5.55 2.80 9.67
N LYS A 271 -4.28 2.77 9.25
CA LYS A 271 -3.68 1.67 8.47
C LYS A 271 -3.77 0.29 9.13
N THR A 272 -3.80 0.26 10.46
CA THR A 272 -3.95 -0.97 11.28
C THR A 272 -5.39 -1.41 11.46
N SER A 273 -6.36 -0.65 10.95
CA SER A 273 -7.78 -1.01 11.05
C SER A 273 -8.09 -2.22 10.18
N ASN A 274 -8.86 -3.16 10.74
CA ASN A 274 -9.42 -4.30 9.99
C ASN A 274 -10.32 -3.87 8.82
N SER A 275 -10.72 -2.59 8.75
CA SER A 275 -11.52 -2.05 7.65
C SER A 275 -10.72 -1.66 6.41
N VAL A 276 -9.38 -1.78 6.45
CA VAL A 276 -8.51 -1.44 5.31
C VAL A 276 -8.36 -2.60 4.34
N TYR A 277 -8.34 -3.84 4.84
CA TYR A 277 -8.13 -5.04 4.03
C TYR A 277 -9.02 -6.18 4.52
N TYR A 278 -9.69 -6.83 3.57
CA TYR A 278 -10.45 -8.06 3.80
C TYR A 278 -10.06 -9.10 2.76
N ALA A 279 -9.67 -10.29 3.23
CA ALA A 279 -9.45 -11.42 2.36
C ALA A 279 -10.78 -11.99 1.85
N ASN A 280 -10.85 -12.31 0.56
CA ASN A 280 -11.92 -13.12 0.02
C ASN A 280 -11.53 -14.60 0.08
N THR A 281 -12.03 -15.30 1.09
CA THR A 281 -11.63 -16.68 1.38
C THR A 281 -12.58 -17.67 0.73
N LEU A 282 -12.03 -18.52 -0.13
CA LEU A 282 -12.74 -19.58 -0.82
C LEU A 282 -12.06 -20.92 -0.52
N SER A 283 -12.82 -21.90 -0.02
CA SER A 283 -12.33 -23.23 0.30
C SER A 283 -12.96 -24.30 -0.61
N SER A 284 -12.20 -25.36 -0.89
CA SER A 284 -12.65 -26.56 -1.60
C SER A 284 -12.19 -27.79 -0.82
N LEU A 285 -12.95 -28.87 -0.95
CA LEU A 285 -12.51 -30.20 -0.49
C LEU A 285 -11.70 -30.83 -1.61
N PHE A 286 -10.45 -31.17 -1.31
CA PHE A 286 -9.58 -31.86 -2.25
C PHE A 286 -9.98 -33.35 -2.32
N ILE A 287 -10.27 -33.84 -3.52
CA ILE A 287 -10.67 -35.23 -3.78
C ILE A 287 -9.69 -35.82 -4.80
N PRO A 288 -8.70 -36.64 -4.39
CA PRO A 288 -7.62 -37.11 -5.26
C PRO A 288 -8.10 -37.82 -6.53
N GLU A 289 -9.13 -38.65 -6.42
CA GLU A 289 -9.66 -39.47 -7.53
C GLU A 289 -10.35 -38.66 -8.63
N MET A 290 -10.78 -37.44 -8.31
CA MET A 290 -11.49 -36.56 -9.25
C MET A 290 -10.55 -35.61 -10.01
N GLN A 291 -9.23 -35.73 -9.80
CA GLN A 291 -8.26 -34.88 -10.47
C GLN A 291 -7.93 -35.45 -11.84
N ASN A 292 -7.78 -34.58 -12.83
CA ASN A 292 -7.32 -34.97 -14.16
C ASN A 292 -5.91 -35.57 -14.06
N PRO A 293 -5.67 -36.78 -14.62
CA PRO A 293 -4.42 -37.51 -14.46
C PRO A 293 -3.21 -36.86 -15.10
N LEU A 294 -3.39 -35.85 -15.98
CA LEU A 294 -2.29 -35.16 -16.64
C LEU A 294 -1.30 -34.55 -15.63
N SER A 295 0.00 -34.66 -15.95
CA SER A 295 1.07 -34.06 -15.16
C SER A 295 1.00 -32.53 -15.19
N SER A 296 1.67 -31.84 -14.25
CA SER A 296 1.65 -30.36 -14.26
C SER A 296 2.40 -29.81 -15.47
N GLU A 297 3.46 -30.50 -15.88
CA GLU A 297 4.30 -30.20 -17.04
C GLU A 297 3.47 -30.29 -18.32
N VAL A 298 2.78 -31.41 -18.54
CA VAL A 298 1.93 -31.60 -19.72
C VAL A 298 0.81 -30.57 -19.79
N ARG A 299 0.23 -30.17 -18.65
CA ARG A 299 -0.80 -29.11 -18.61
C ARG A 299 -0.24 -27.76 -19.07
N ILE A 300 0.97 -27.39 -18.63
CA ILE A 300 1.66 -26.17 -19.07
C ILE A 300 1.95 -26.24 -20.58
N ASP A 301 2.46 -27.38 -21.06
CA ASP A 301 2.78 -27.54 -22.48
C ASP A 301 1.55 -27.38 -23.37
N ILE A 302 0.42 -27.98 -22.99
CA ILE A 302 -0.87 -27.80 -23.69
C ILE A 302 -1.25 -26.32 -23.73
N ASP A 303 -1.18 -25.61 -22.60
CA ASP A 303 -1.53 -24.19 -22.55
C ASP A 303 -0.59 -23.33 -23.42
N ASN A 304 0.71 -23.63 -23.45
CA ASN A 304 1.68 -22.96 -24.31
C ASN A 304 1.41 -23.23 -25.81
N MET A 305 1.04 -24.45 -26.18
CA MET A 305 0.67 -24.80 -27.56
C MET A 305 -0.60 -24.08 -28.02
N VAL A 306 -1.59 -23.95 -27.12
CA VAL A 306 -2.83 -23.21 -27.40
C VAL A 306 -2.54 -21.71 -27.56
N GLU A 307 -1.70 -21.11 -26.72
CA GLU A 307 -1.33 -19.69 -26.81
C GLU A 307 -0.51 -19.36 -28.07
N SER A 308 0.40 -20.25 -28.46
CA SER A 308 1.25 -20.07 -29.64
C SER A 308 0.53 -20.34 -30.96
N ALA A 309 -0.76 -20.71 -30.93
CA ALA A 309 -1.56 -21.07 -32.08
C ALA A 309 -0.90 -22.14 -32.98
N GLN A 310 -0.05 -23.01 -32.41
CA GLN A 310 0.65 -24.07 -33.14
C GLN A 310 -0.27 -25.19 -33.68
N PHE A 311 -1.59 -25.02 -33.55
CA PHE A 311 -2.63 -25.90 -34.07
C PHE A 311 -3.28 -25.37 -35.36
N THR A 312 -2.56 -24.56 -36.15
CA THR A 312 -2.90 -24.25 -37.55
C THR A 312 -1.91 -24.89 -38.50
#